data_AF-A0A7Y1ZD68-F1
#
_entry.id   AF-A0A7Y1ZD68-F1
#
_cell.length_a   1.000
_cell.length_b   1.000
_cell.length_c   1.000
_cell.angle_alpha   90.00
_cell.angle_beta   90.00
_cell.angle_gamma   90.00
#
_symmetry.space_group_name_H-M   'P 1'
#
loop_
_entity.id
_entity.type
_entity.pdbx_description
1 polymer ?
#
loop_
_entity_poly.entity_id
_entity_poly.type
_entity_poly.pdbx_seq_one_letter_code
_entity_poly.pdbx_strand_id
1 'polypeptide(L)' 'MGKGDKKTKRGKIIMGTSGVLRPKKKRKPQPPKKAAKKKK' A
#
# COMPACT_ATOMS: atom_id res chain seq x y z
N MET A 1 -7.74 22.11 -3.90
CA MET A 1 -6.37 21.59 -3.66
C MET A 1 -5.84 20.92 -4.92
N GLY A 2 -4.74 21.45 -5.47
CA GLY A 2 -4.22 21.09 -6.78
C GLY A 2 -3.50 19.74 -6.84
N LYS A 3 -3.32 19.22 -8.05
CA LYS A 3 -2.66 17.93 -8.32
C LYS A 3 -1.18 17.90 -7.92
N GLY A 4 -0.51 19.06 -7.87
CA GLY A 4 0.90 19.18 -7.47
C GLY A 4 1.13 19.38 -5.97
N ASP A 5 0.06 19.53 -5.18
CA ASP A 5 0.20 19.86 -3.77
C ASP A 5 0.49 18.62 -2.91
N LYS A 6 1.75 18.51 -2.46
CA LYS A 6 2.28 17.44 -1.61
C LYS A 6 1.60 17.37 -0.24
N LYS A 7 0.95 18.42 0.23
CA LYS A 7 0.27 18.48 1.54
C LYS A 7 -1.18 17.98 1.48
N THR A 8 -1.54 17.25 0.42
CA THR A 8 -2.92 16.82 0.19
C THR A 8 -2.98 15.34 -0.14
N LYS A 9 -4.12 14.71 0.14
CA LYS A 9 -4.36 13.32 -0.27
C LYS A 9 -4.30 13.18 -1.80
N ARG A 10 -4.89 14.12 -2.54
CA ARG A 10 -4.94 14.09 -4.02
C ARG A 10 -3.58 14.26 -4.68
N GLY A 11 -2.76 15.21 -4.20
CA GLY A 11 -1.40 15.38 -4.72
C GLY A 11 -0.49 14.21 -4.37
N LYS A 12 -0.61 13.62 -3.16
CA LYS A 12 0.10 12.38 -2.82
C LYS A 12 -0.36 11.17 -3.63
N ILE A 13 -1.62 11.11 -4.05
CA ILE A 13 -2.11 10.06 -4.98
C ILE A 13 -1.41 10.21 -6.33
N ILE A 14 -1.39 11.41 -6.89
CA ILE A 14 -0.85 11.67 -8.23
C ILE A 14 0.66 11.49 -8.28
N MET A 15 1.37 11.97 -7.26
CA MET A 15 2.82 11.75 -7.15
C MET A 15 3.20 10.31 -6.73
N GLY A 16 2.25 9.47 -6.34
CA GLY A 16 2.52 8.12 -5.86
C GLY A 16 3.15 8.02 -4.47
N THR A 17 3.38 9.13 -3.76
CA THR A 17 4.03 9.15 -2.45
C THR A 17 3.07 8.79 -1.30
N SER A 18 3.60 8.32 -0.17
CA SER A 18 2.81 8.03 1.05
C SER A 18 3.05 9.07 2.14
N GLY A 19 2.16 9.13 3.12
CA GLY A 19 2.35 9.89 4.35
C GLY A 19 1.06 9.94 5.16
N VAL A 20 1.01 10.79 6.19
CA VAL A 20 -0.16 10.87 7.11
C VAL A 20 -1.50 10.99 6.36
N LEU A 21 -1.54 11.81 5.31
CA LEU A 21 -2.76 12.06 4.51
C LEU A 21 -3.04 11.00 3.42
N ARG A 22 -2.07 10.15 3.08
CA ARG A 22 -2.21 8.99 2.17
C ARG A 22 -1.48 7.79 2.78
N PRO A 23 -2.02 7.20 3.85
CA PRO A 23 -1.40 6.05 4.49
C PRO A 23 -1.48 4.84 3.56
N LYS A 24 -0.43 4.01 3.55
CA LYS A 24 -0.48 2.73 2.85
C LYS A 24 -1.44 1.81 3.60
N LYS A 25 -2.35 1.17 2.87
CA LYS A 25 -3.21 0.14 3.46
C LYS A 25 -2.29 -0.95 4.00
N LYS A 26 -2.39 -1.27 5.31
CA LYS A 26 -1.64 -2.39 5.88
C LYS A 26 -2.00 -3.63 5.07
N ARG A 27 -1.01 -4.27 4.46
CA ARG A 27 -1.23 -5.54 3.76
C ARG A 27 -1.73 -6.52 4.82
N LYS A 28 -2.90 -7.12 4.59
CA LYS A 28 -3.33 -8.25 5.42
C LYS A 28 -2.21 -9.29 5.37
N PRO A 29 -1.86 -9.96 6.49
CA PRO A 29 -0.88 -11.03 6.46
C PRO A 29 -1.33 -12.00 5.37
N GLN A 30 -0.43 -12.28 4.42
CA GLN A 30 -0.74 -13.26 3.39
C GLN A 30 -1.01 -14.58 4.09
N PRO A 31 -2.07 -15.32 3.71
CA PRO A 31 -2.30 -16.63 4.29
C PRO A 31 -1.01 -17.45 4.11
N PRO A 32 -0.57 -18.20 5.14
CA PRO A 32 0.65 -18.97 5.04
C PRO A 32 0.58 -19.84 3.79
N LYS A 33 1.58 -19.71 2.92
CA LYS A 33 1.69 -20.56 1.72
C LYS A 33 1.62 -22.00 2.23
N LYS A 34 0.54 -22.72 1.88
CA LYS A 34 0.40 -24.14 2.24
C LYS A 34 1.66 -24.83 1.75
N ALA A 35 2.49 -25.29 2.69
CA ALA A 35 3.69 -26.03 2.36
C ALA A 35 3.27 -27.17 1.45
N ALA A 36 3.80 -27.19 0.22
CA ALA A 36 3.61 -28.29 -0.68
C ALA A 36 4.05 -29.56 0.06
N LYS A 37 3.09 -30.44 0.39
CA LYS A 37 3.38 -31.73 1.00
C LYS A 37 4.32 -32.46 0.05
N LYS A 38 5.61 -32.55 0.39
CA LYS A 38 6.52 -33.51 -0.23
C LYS A 38 5.91 -34.89 0.06
N LYS A 39 5.38 -35.53 -0.99
CA LYS A 39 4.97 -36.94 -0.92
C LYS A 39 6.24 -37.79 -0.70
N LYS A 40 6.02 -38.83 0.10
CA LYS A 40 6.97 -39.80 0.65
C LYS A 40 7.78 -40.50 -0.43
#